data_AF-A0A5J5G6S2-F1
#
_entry.id   AF-A0A5J5G6S2-F1
#
_cell.length_a   1.000
_cell.length_b   1.000
_cell.length_c   1.000
_cell.angle_alpha   90.00
_cell.angle_beta   90.00
_cell.angle_gamma   90.00
#
_symmetry.space_group_name_H-M   'P 1'
#
loop_
_entity.id
_entity.type
_entity.pdbx_description
1 polymer ?
#
loop_
_entity_poly.entity_id
_entity_poly.type
_entity_poly.pdbx_seq_one_letter_code
_entity_poly.pdbx_strand_id
1 'polypeptide(L)'
;MKRYSLFTILLFSLSGAGQPLDAGDPMRRILLDRMRSEIDYPADIRFRVKQLSVSGDRAYFCATAQTDAGALRIDGKLVLYDRELRRSPEGVWATSANFDSSADSPSRARCHFSSYPPAPAVGQAGDVPQHPAEPSADDAPAPASASASASASASASASASASASASAPQAMLAGFKAFQQALASADAAWLKHHIVFPLPGISDVLLAGTEDEASGDISPALFDKHSALLISRLKNLTLLRVDAAKREIGEFRLNALTPQAQARKYFPAEEDGQFYYYQGAQKITVEGVCDEHGFTHFADDELVVFLGTRANQTLPGVSEVCDGGMILRFSMRQGALMLSGADYVG
;
A
#
# COMPACT_ATOMS: atom_id res chain seq x y z
N MET A 1 6.14 -9.59 -59.70
CA MET A 1 7.24 -10.09 -58.84
C MET A 1 7.96 -8.85 -58.32
N LYS A 2 8.17 -8.55 -57.04
CA LYS A 2 8.28 -9.33 -55.81
C LYS A 2 7.55 -8.59 -54.66
N ARG A 3 6.83 -9.34 -53.82
CA ARG A 3 6.30 -8.90 -52.53
C ARG A 3 7.21 -9.49 -51.44
N TYR A 4 7.88 -8.65 -50.66
CA TYR A 4 8.61 -8.95 -49.42
C TYR A 4 8.74 -7.59 -48.71
N SER A 5 8.56 -7.37 -47.42
CA SER A 5 8.23 -8.21 -46.26
C SER A 5 7.52 -7.28 -45.28
N LEU A 6 6.34 -7.68 -44.82
CA LEU A 6 5.55 -6.98 -43.81
C LEU A 6 5.43 -7.97 -42.64
N PHE A 7 6.49 -8.13 -41.84
CA PHE A 7 6.50 -9.07 -40.71
C PHE A 7 7.68 -8.83 -39.75
N THR A 8 7.83 -7.65 -39.14
CA THR A 8 8.70 -7.51 -37.95
C THR A 8 8.42 -6.27 -37.09
N ILE A 9 7.20 -6.04 -36.62
CA ILE A 9 6.98 -5.14 -35.45
C ILE A 9 5.83 -5.70 -34.61
N LEU A 10 6.12 -6.76 -33.84
CA LEU A 10 5.22 -7.24 -32.79
C LEU A 10 6.01 -8.08 -31.78
N LEU A 11 6.83 -7.45 -30.94
CA LEU A 11 7.48 -8.08 -29.76
C LEU A 11 8.35 -7.06 -28.99
N PHE A 12 7.78 -5.96 -28.45
CA PHE A 12 8.47 -5.18 -27.39
C PHE A 12 7.48 -4.34 -26.54
N SER A 13 6.33 -4.93 -26.21
CA SER A 13 5.38 -4.34 -25.28
C SER A 13 4.96 -5.40 -24.28
N LEU A 14 5.82 -5.64 -23.27
CA LEU A 14 5.55 -6.35 -22.01
C LEU A 14 6.87 -6.48 -21.22
N SER A 15 7.26 -5.48 -20.42
CA SER A 15 8.39 -5.63 -19.49
C SER A 15 8.20 -4.76 -18.23
N GLY A 16 7.03 -4.87 -17.60
CA GLY A 16 6.81 -4.44 -16.22
C GLY A 16 6.38 -5.58 -15.29
N ALA A 17 6.07 -6.76 -15.84
CA ALA A 17 5.74 -7.95 -15.07
C ALA A 17 7.01 -8.81 -14.96
N GLY A 18 7.52 -9.02 -13.75
CA GLY A 18 8.62 -9.95 -13.51
C GLY A 18 8.27 -11.36 -13.98
N GLN A 19 9.28 -12.17 -14.28
CA GLN A 19 9.08 -13.55 -14.69
C GLN A 19 8.51 -14.35 -13.50
N PRO A 20 7.33 -14.99 -13.65
CA PRO A 20 6.78 -15.86 -12.60
C PRO A 20 7.75 -17.00 -12.30
N LEU A 21 7.91 -17.34 -11.03
CA LEU A 21 8.78 -18.44 -10.60
C LEU A 21 7.97 -19.71 -10.33
N ASP A 22 8.22 -20.73 -11.13
CA ASP A 22 7.63 -22.06 -11.00
C ASP A 22 8.11 -22.80 -9.73
N ALA A 23 7.37 -23.85 -9.35
CA ALA A 23 7.64 -24.62 -8.13
C ALA A 23 9.06 -25.22 -8.06
N GLY A 24 9.65 -25.56 -9.21
CA GLY A 24 10.99 -26.14 -9.32
C GLY A 24 12.13 -25.12 -9.47
N ASP A 25 11.84 -23.83 -9.54
CA ASP A 25 12.86 -22.80 -9.72
C ASP A 25 13.72 -22.65 -8.44
N PRO A 26 15.07 -22.72 -8.52
CA PRO A 26 15.93 -22.52 -7.35
C PRO A 26 15.74 -21.15 -6.68
N MET A 27 15.46 -20.09 -7.45
CA MET A 27 15.22 -18.74 -6.95
C MET A 27 13.94 -18.67 -6.11
N ARG A 28 12.92 -19.47 -6.46
CA ARG A 28 11.71 -19.57 -5.65
C ARG A 28 12.04 -20.03 -4.25
N ARG A 29 12.88 -21.06 -4.10
CA ARG A 29 13.29 -21.54 -2.77
C ARG A 29 14.03 -20.44 -2.00
N ILE A 30 14.97 -19.75 -2.62
CA ILE A 30 15.74 -18.65 -2.01
C ILE A 30 14.80 -17.55 -1.48
N LEU A 31 13.86 -17.08 -2.32
CA LEU A 31 12.92 -16.04 -1.92
C LEU A 31 11.96 -16.51 -0.83
N LEU A 32 11.48 -17.76 -0.89
CA LEU A 32 10.63 -18.31 0.16
C LEU A 32 11.37 -18.47 1.49
N ASP A 33 12.61 -18.96 1.46
CA ASP A 33 13.44 -19.09 2.66
C ASP A 33 13.77 -17.72 3.25
N ARG A 34 14.04 -16.72 2.39
CA ARG A 34 14.20 -15.33 2.84
C ARG A 34 12.93 -14.81 3.50
N MET A 35 11.78 -14.98 2.87
CA MET A 35 10.49 -14.56 3.44
C MET A 35 10.21 -15.26 4.77
N ARG A 36 10.52 -16.56 4.91
CA ARG A 36 10.42 -17.27 6.20
C ARG A 36 11.31 -16.62 7.26
N SER A 37 12.55 -16.28 6.89
CA SER A 37 13.50 -15.64 7.81
C SER A 37 13.06 -14.24 8.24
N GLU A 38 12.50 -13.43 7.32
CA GLU A 38 12.04 -12.07 7.65
C GLU A 38 10.74 -12.06 8.44
N ILE A 39 9.86 -13.03 8.18
CA ILE A 39 8.56 -13.11 8.85
C ILE A 39 8.73 -13.69 10.28
N ASP A 40 9.87 -14.29 10.65
CA ASP A 40 10.20 -14.75 12.01
C ASP A 40 9.06 -15.57 12.68
N TYR A 41 8.45 -16.46 11.89
CA TYR A 41 7.42 -17.41 12.32
C TYR A 41 8.02 -18.80 12.60
N PRO A 42 7.27 -19.72 13.22
CA PRO A 42 7.70 -21.08 13.51
C PRO A 42 8.26 -21.80 12.27
N ALA A 43 9.25 -22.67 12.48
CA ALA A 43 9.99 -23.35 11.42
C ALA A 43 9.12 -24.21 10.48
N ASP A 44 7.89 -24.55 10.89
CA ASP A 44 6.93 -25.35 10.10
C ASP A 44 6.04 -24.51 9.15
N ILE A 45 6.26 -23.19 9.06
CA ILE A 45 5.45 -22.33 8.21
C ILE A 45 5.60 -22.65 6.72
N ARG A 46 4.45 -22.86 6.06
CA ARG A 46 4.33 -23.09 4.62
C ARG A 46 3.56 -21.95 3.99
N PHE A 47 4.11 -21.38 2.92
CA PHE A 47 3.43 -20.36 2.14
C PHE A 47 2.54 -21.00 1.07
N ARG A 48 1.25 -20.63 1.06
CA ARG A 48 0.39 -20.74 -0.12
C ARG A 48 0.63 -19.51 -0.98
N VAL A 49 1.60 -19.63 -1.86
CA VAL A 49 2.01 -18.56 -2.79
C VAL A 49 0.92 -18.35 -3.83
N LYS A 50 0.43 -17.12 -3.90
CA LYS A 50 -0.50 -16.65 -4.94
C LYS A 50 0.27 -16.09 -6.12
N GLN A 51 1.34 -15.35 -5.85
CA GLN A 51 2.22 -14.80 -6.86
C GLN A 51 3.64 -14.75 -6.34
N LEU A 52 4.58 -15.12 -7.19
CA LEU A 52 6.01 -14.95 -6.95
C LEU A 52 6.68 -14.74 -8.29
N SER A 53 7.36 -13.62 -8.45
CA SER A 53 8.02 -13.26 -9.69
C SER A 53 9.32 -12.50 -9.43
N VAL A 54 10.27 -12.60 -10.36
CA VAL A 54 11.56 -11.91 -10.29
C VAL A 54 11.84 -11.12 -11.57
N SER A 55 12.48 -9.97 -11.44
CA SER A 55 12.95 -9.15 -12.56
C SER A 55 14.24 -8.46 -12.14
N GLY A 56 15.38 -8.97 -12.62
CA GLY A 56 16.70 -8.42 -12.26
C GLY A 56 16.97 -8.48 -10.74
N ASP A 57 17.17 -7.30 -10.14
CA ASP A 57 17.38 -7.12 -8.70
C ASP A 57 16.07 -6.97 -7.90
N ARG A 58 14.91 -7.12 -8.53
CA ARG A 58 13.59 -7.00 -7.87
C ARG A 58 12.83 -8.32 -7.87
N ALA A 59 12.08 -8.56 -6.81
CA ALA A 59 11.12 -9.65 -6.73
C ALA A 59 9.79 -9.16 -6.16
N TYR A 60 8.72 -9.87 -6.48
CA TYR A 60 7.41 -9.65 -5.88
C TYR A 60 6.93 -10.96 -5.27
N PHE A 61 6.45 -10.90 -4.04
CA PHE A 61 5.98 -12.03 -3.27
C PHE A 61 4.59 -11.72 -2.71
N CYS A 62 3.61 -12.56 -3.06
CA CYS A 62 2.29 -12.51 -2.48
C CYS A 62 1.85 -13.91 -2.06
N ALA A 63 1.63 -14.13 -0.76
CA ALA A 63 1.26 -15.42 -0.22
C ALA A 63 0.50 -15.32 1.10
N THR A 64 -0.34 -16.31 1.37
CA THR A 64 -0.86 -16.55 2.73
C THR A 64 -0.02 -17.63 3.40
N ALA A 65 0.14 -17.58 4.71
CA ALA A 65 0.83 -18.63 5.45
C ALA A 65 -0.11 -19.69 6.04
N GLN A 66 0.42 -20.89 6.26
CA GLN A 66 -0.22 -21.96 7.01
C GLN A 66 0.82 -22.74 7.82
N THR A 67 0.40 -23.29 8.96
CA THR A 67 1.14 -24.29 9.75
C THR A 67 0.41 -25.63 9.65
N ASP A 68 0.87 -26.64 10.38
CA ASP A 68 0.15 -27.92 10.47
C ASP A 68 -1.22 -27.78 11.17
N ALA A 69 -1.39 -26.74 11.99
CA ALA A 69 -2.67 -26.39 12.61
C ALA A 69 -3.66 -25.69 11.65
N GLY A 70 -3.24 -25.37 10.42
CA GLY A 70 -4.08 -24.75 9.40
C GLY A 70 -3.60 -23.35 8.98
N ALA A 71 -4.51 -22.59 8.35
CA ALA A 71 -4.18 -21.26 7.85
C ALA A 71 -3.81 -20.32 9.00
N LEU A 72 -2.71 -19.58 8.82
CA LEU A 72 -2.24 -18.64 9.82
C LEU A 72 -3.20 -17.45 9.90
N ARG A 73 -3.67 -17.17 11.13
CA ARG A 73 -4.58 -16.07 11.41
C ARG A 73 -4.04 -15.21 12.55
N ILE A 74 -4.23 -13.89 12.42
CA ILE A 74 -3.99 -12.89 13.47
C ILE A 74 -5.32 -12.19 13.73
N ASP A 75 -5.73 -12.11 14.99
CA ASP A 75 -7.03 -11.54 15.40
C ASP A 75 -8.23 -12.11 14.63
N GLY A 76 -8.18 -13.43 14.37
CA GLY A 76 -9.20 -14.16 13.62
C GLY A 76 -9.17 -13.95 12.10
N LYS A 77 -8.32 -13.06 11.58
CA LYS A 77 -8.20 -12.75 10.15
C LYS A 77 -7.01 -13.46 9.52
N LEU A 78 -7.18 -13.87 8.26
CA LEU A 78 -6.11 -14.44 7.45
C LEU A 78 -5.11 -13.35 7.09
N VAL A 79 -3.83 -13.63 7.29
CA VAL A 79 -2.75 -12.71 6.90
C VAL A 79 -2.35 -13.00 5.45
N LEU A 80 -2.33 -11.95 4.63
CA LEU A 80 -1.72 -11.94 3.31
C LEU A 80 -0.40 -11.20 3.40
N TYR A 81 0.69 -11.90 3.15
CA TYR A 81 1.99 -11.29 2.94
C TYR A 81 2.09 -10.86 1.48
N ASP A 82 2.40 -9.61 1.24
CA ASP A 82 2.36 -8.96 -0.06
C ASP A 82 3.47 -7.93 -0.13
N ARG A 83 4.59 -8.28 -0.75
CA ARG A 83 5.84 -7.54 -0.62
C ARG A 83 6.60 -7.46 -1.93
N GLU A 84 7.27 -6.35 -2.13
CA GLU A 84 8.38 -6.26 -3.07
C GLU A 84 9.68 -6.52 -2.32
N LEU A 85 10.58 -7.23 -2.97
CA LEU A 85 11.93 -7.45 -2.49
C LEU A 85 12.93 -6.82 -3.45
N ARG A 86 14.06 -6.37 -2.89
CA ARG A 86 15.22 -5.93 -3.65
C ARG A 86 16.45 -6.72 -3.24
N ARG A 87 17.28 -7.05 -4.21
CA ARG A 87 18.55 -7.74 -4.02
C ARG A 87 19.66 -6.71 -3.84
N SER A 88 20.40 -6.80 -2.75
CA SER A 88 21.59 -5.99 -2.50
C SER A 88 22.73 -6.36 -3.46
N PRO A 89 23.77 -5.52 -3.60
CA PRO A 89 24.98 -5.86 -4.34
C PRO A 89 25.65 -7.17 -3.88
N GLU A 90 25.56 -7.46 -2.57
CA GLU A 90 26.07 -8.68 -1.93
C GLU A 90 25.19 -9.91 -2.20
N GLY A 91 24.07 -9.73 -2.91
CA GLY A 91 23.17 -10.80 -3.32
C GLY A 91 22.08 -11.16 -2.31
N VAL A 92 21.90 -10.35 -1.26
CA VAL A 92 20.89 -10.59 -0.23
C VAL A 92 19.57 -9.97 -0.66
N TRP A 93 18.50 -10.77 -0.70
CA TRP A 93 17.15 -10.26 -0.93
C TRP A 93 16.59 -9.69 0.37
N ALA A 94 15.99 -8.50 0.34
CA ALA A 94 15.29 -7.94 1.47
C ALA A 94 13.98 -7.28 1.04
N THR A 95 12.97 -7.26 1.93
CA THR A 95 11.74 -6.49 1.68
C THR A 95 12.09 -5.03 1.40
N SER A 96 11.68 -4.52 0.24
CA SER A 96 11.84 -3.11 -0.17
C SER A 96 10.53 -2.34 -0.16
N ALA A 97 9.38 -3.03 -0.15
CA ALA A 97 8.07 -2.44 0.09
C ALA A 97 7.13 -3.49 0.70
N ASN A 98 6.29 -3.07 1.65
CA ASN A 98 5.35 -3.92 2.36
C ASN A 98 3.89 -3.48 2.11
N PHE A 99 3.08 -4.41 1.62
CA PHE A 99 1.65 -4.25 1.36
C PHE A 99 0.82 -5.32 2.08
N ASP A 100 1.40 -5.94 3.10
CA ASP A 100 0.77 -6.98 3.90
C ASP A 100 -0.61 -6.52 4.38
N SER A 101 -1.59 -7.42 4.29
CA SER A 101 -2.98 -7.10 4.62
C SER A 101 -3.66 -8.25 5.33
N SER A 102 -4.86 -7.98 5.85
CA SER A 102 -5.69 -9.00 6.49
C SER A 102 -7.00 -9.19 5.72
N ALA A 103 -7.48 -10.43 5.68
CA ALA A 103 -8.73 -10.79 5.01
C ALA A 103 -9.55 -11.78 5.84
N ASP A 104 -10.87 -11.73 5.71
CA ASP A 104 -11.76 -12.67 6.41
C ASP A 104 -11.64 -14.11 5.88
N SER A 105 -11.23 -14.25 4.61
CA SER A 105 -11.13 -15.54 3.92
C SER A 105 -10.01 -15.57 2.88
N PRO A 106 -9.54 -16.77 2.48
CA PRO A 106 -8.55 -16.92 1.42
C PRO A 106 -8.96 -16.32 0.06
N SER A 107 -10.26 -16.33 -0.26
CA SER A 107 -10.80 -15.76 -1.50
C SER A 107 -10.84 -14.23 -1.50
N ARG A 108 -10.88 -13.60 -0.32
CA ARG A 108 -10.85 -12.14 -0.16
C ARG A 108 -9.43 -11.57 -0.09
N ALA A 109 -8.43 -12.38 0.24
CA ALA A 109 -7.04 -11.96 0.21
C ALA A 109 -6.60 -11.71 -1.26
N ARG A 110 -6.33 -10.46 -1.62
CA ARG A 110 -5.93 -10.08 -2.99
C ARG A 110 -4.54 -9.47 -2.99
N CYS A 111 -3.69 -9.97 -3.87
CA CYS A 111 -2.37 -9.41 -4.12
C CYS A 111 -2.48 -8.00 -4.68
N HIS A 112 -1.55 -7.14 -4.30
CA HIS A 112 -1.51 -5.74 -4.67
C HIS A 112 -1.31 -5.57 -6.18
N PHE A 113 -0.35 -6.29 -6.74
CA PHE A 113 -0.09 -6.33 -8.18
C PHE A 113 -0.64 -7.62 -8.77
N SER A 114 -1.95 -7.69 -9.03
CA SER A 114 -2.54 -8.85 -9.70
C SER A 114 -2.29 -8.81 -11.21
N SER A 115 -1.18 -9.39 -11.66
CA SER A 115 -1.05 -9.82 -13.05
C SER A 115 -1.34 -11.32 -13.09
N TYR A 116 -2.51 -11.68 -13.61
CA TYR A 116 -3.08 -13.03 -13.85
C TYR A 116 -4.05 -13.60 -12.79
N PRO A 117 -5.13 -14.29 -13.25
CA PRO A 117 -6.09 -15.00 -12.39
C PRO A 117 -5.42 -16.18 -11.66
N PRO A 118 -6.02 -16.65 -10.54
CA PRO A 118 -5.43 -17.70 -9.72
C PRO A 118 -5.14 -18.97 -10.54
N ALA A 119 -3.98 -19.59 -10.29
CA ALA A 119 -3.65 -20.91 -10.80
C ALA A 119 -4.81 -21.88 -10.51
N PRO A 120 -5.19 -22.75 -11.46
CA PRO A 120 -6.32 -23.65 -11.27
C PRO A 120 -6.06 -24.53 -10.05
N ALA A 121 -7.04 -24.57 -9.15
CA ALA A 121 -7.05 -25.50 -8.04
C ALA A 121 -6.92 -26.93 -8.59
N VAL A 122 -5.94 -27.68 -8.10
CA VAL A 122 -5.85 -29.11 -8.31
C VAL A 122 -7.17 -29.72 -7.84
N GLY A 123 -7.89 -30.34 -8.77
CA GLY A 123 -9.27 -30.78 -8.59
C GLY A 123 -9.44 -31.84 -7.51
N GLN A 124 -10.52 -31.70 -6.75
CA GLN A 124 -11.30 -32.83 -6.29
C GLN A 124 -12.66 -32.78 -7.01
N ALA A 125 -13.01 -33.94 -7.54
CA ALA A 125 -14.14 -34.20 -8.42
C ALA A 125 -15.49 -34.27 -7.67
N GLY A 126 -16.57 -33.99 -8.41
CA GLY A 126 -17.99 -34.22 -8.07
C GLY A 126 -18.58 -33.20 -7.08
N ASP A 127 -19.76 -32.62 -7.23
CA ASP A 127 -20.93 -32.96 -8.02
C ASP A 127 -21.73 -31.70 -8.36
N VAL A 128 -22.49 -31.82 -9.45
CA VAL A 128 -23.52 -30.92 -9.98
C VAL A 128 -24.86 -31.68 -9.78
N PRO A 129 -26.10 -31.10 -9.80
CA PRO A 129 -26.55 -29.70 -9.98
C PRO A 129 -27.62 -29.24 -8.94
N GLN A 130 -28.06 -27.98 -9.04
CA GLN A 130 -29.46 -27.55 -9.30
C GLN A 130 -29.85 -26.25 -8.57
N HIS A 131 -30.02 -25.20 -9.37
CA HIS A 131 -31.11 -24.21 -9.25
C HIS A 131 -32.26 -24.71 -10.18
N PRO A 132 -33.49 -24.14 -10.21
CA PRO A 132 -33.97 -22.89 -9.58
C PRO A 132 -35.39 -22.98 -8.95
N ALA A 133 -35.81 -21.97 -8.17
CA ALA A 133 -37.22 -21.53 -8.09
C ALA A 133 -37.42 -20.29 -7.20
N GLU A 134 -37.78 -19.18 -7.82
CA GLU A 134 -38.88 -18.28 -7.42
C GLU A 134 -39.97 -18.45 -8.52
N PRO A 135 -41.26 -18.03 -8.39
CA PRO A 135 -41.78 -16.86 -7.63
C PRO A 135 -43.21 -17.04 -7.01
N SER A 136 -43.80 -15.94 -6.49
CA SER A 136 -45.24 -15.51 -6.42
C SER A 136 -45.55 -14.87 -5.06
N ALA A 137 -46.01 -13.62 -4.88
CA ALA A 137 -47.15 -12.83 -5.40
C ALA A 137 -48.49 -13.05 -4.64
N ASP A 138 -49.15 -11.91 -4.34
CA ASP A 138 -50.54 -11.66 -3.86
C ASP A 138 -50.81 -11.93 -2.36
N ASP A 139 -51.51 -11.09 -1.56
CA ASP A 139 -52.66 -10.23 -1.82
C ASP A 139 -52.79 -9.05 -0.80
N ALA A 140 -53.41 -7.95 -1.23
CA ALA A 140 -53.94 -6.84 -0.42
C ALA A 140 -55.44 -7.11 -0.08
N PRO A 141 -56.23 -6.27 0.65
CA PRO A 141 -56.46 -4.84 0.35
C PRO A 141 -56.70 -3.88 1.54
N ALA A 142 -56.75 -2.59 1.19
CA ALA A 142 -57.10 -1.38 1.97
C ALA A 142 -58.63 -1.27 2.26
N PRO A 143 -59.23 -0.16 2.78
CA PRO A 143 -59.14 1.26 2.35
C PRO A 143 -59.04 2.25 3.56
N ALA A 144 -59.00 3.60 3.51
CA ALA A 144 -59.54 4.64 2.62
C ALA A 144 -58.77 5.98 2.92
N SER A 145 -58.38 6.80 1.91
CA SER A 145 -59.02 8.07 1.48
C SER A 145 -58.93 9.24 2.50
N ALA A 146 -58.67 10.52 2.21
CA ALA A 146 -58.34 11.37 1.05
C ALA A 146 -57.89 12.74 1.65
N SER A 147 -57.00 13.54 1.08
CA SER A 147 -57.28 14.66 0.15
C SER A 147 -56.01 15.55 0.13
N ALA A 148 -55.34 15.77 -1.00
CA ALA A 148 -55.59 16.79 -2.04
C ALA A 148 -54.70 18.04 -1.90
N SER A 149 -53.86 18.16 -2.93
CA SER A 149 -52.97 19.23 -3.42
C SER A 149 -53.44 20.68 -3.30
N ALA A 150 -52.50 21.63 -3.17
CA ALA A 150 -51.92 22.37 -4.31
C ALA A 150 -51.18 23.65 -3.88
N SER A 151 -50.18 23.98 -4.69
CA SER A 151 -49.15 25.02 -4.63
C SER A 151 -49.65 26.47 -4.61
N ALA A 152 -48.86 27.38 -4.03
CA ALA A 152 -48.58 28.71 -4.59
C ALA A 152 -47.36 29.37 -3.93
N SER A 153 -46.49 29.90 -4.78
CA SER A 153 -45.28 30.68 -4.49
C SER A 153 -45.56 32.04 -3.83
N ALA A 154 -44.65 32.49 -2.96
CA ALA A 154 -44.22 33.90 -2.89
C ALA A 154 -42.95 34.04 -2.02
N SER A 155 -41.89 34.55 -2.65
CA SER A 155 -40.63 34.97 -2.02
C SER A 155 -40.82 36.11 -1.02
N ALA A 156 -40.08 36.08 0.09
CA ALA A 156 -39.55 37.28 0.74
C ALA A 156 -38.35 36.93 1.63
N SER A 157 -37.16 37.29 1.13
CA SER A 157 -35.94 37.68 1.84
C SER A 157 -35.65 37.10 3.22
N ALA A 158 -34.81 36.08 3.24
CA ALA A 158 -33.68 36.04 4.15
C ALA A 158 -32.49 35.47 3.37
N SER A 159 -31.69 36.35 2.76
CA SER A 159 -30.33 36.02 2.30
C SER A 159 -29.47 35.72 3.52
N ALA A 160 -29.63 34.54 4.10
CA ALA A 160 -28.56 33.85 4.79
C ALA A 160 -27.86 33.01 3.71
N SER A 161 -26.88 33.61 3.04
CA SER A 161 -25.87 32.89 2.27
C SER A 161 -25.03 32.05 3.23
N ALA A 162 -25.61 30.96 3.72
CA ALA A 162 -24.93 29.92 4.46
C ALA A 162 -24.71 28.74 3.50
N SER A 163 -23.82 28.93 2.54
CA SER A 163 -23.22 27.82 1.78
C SER A 163 -21.69 27.95 1.84
N ALA A 164 -21.16 27.51 2.98
CA ALA A 164 -19.89 26.80 3.16
C ALA A 164 -18.64 27.33 2.44
N SER A 165 -17.98 28.35 3.00
CA SER A 165 -16.52 28.43 2.91
C SER A 165 -15.93 27.48 3.96
N ALA A 166 -15.52 26.27 3.56
CA ALA A 166 -14.74 25.40 4.45
C ALA A 166 -13.51 26.18 4.93
N SER A 167 -13.18 26.12 6.24
CA SER A 167 -11.93 26.70 6.75
C SER A 167 -10.74 26.11 5.99
N ALA A 168 -9.68 26.88 5.73
CA ALA A 168 -8.52 26.43 4.94
C ALA A 168 -8.02 25.00 5.30
N PRO A 169 -7.90 24.61 6.59
CA PRO A 169 -7.55 23.24 6.96
C PRO A 169 -8.57 22.20 6.47
N GLN A 170 -9.87 22.48 6.56
CA GLN A 170 -10.92 21.55 6.13
C GLN A 170 -10.92 21.34 4.62
N ALA A 171 -10.62 22.37 3.82
CA ALA A 171 -10.44 22.23 2.38
C ALA A 171 -9.20 21.39 2.05
N MET A 172 -8.09 21.59 2.77
CA MET A 172 -6.88 20.76 2.61
C MET A 172 -7.15 19.30 2.96
N LEU A 173 -7.85 19.01 4.06
CA LEU A 173 -8.20 17.63 4.42
C LEU A 173 -9.06 16.93 3.37
N ALA A 174 -10.04 17.64 2.80
CA ALA A 174 -10.86 17.11 1.72
C ALA A 174 -10.02 16.83 0.47
N GLY A 175 -9.14 17.75 0.09
CA GLY A 175 -8.21 17.58 -1.04
C GLY A 175 -7.22 16.43 -0.81
N PHE A 176 -6.71 16.29 0.41
CA PHE A 176 -5.78 15.22 0.77
C PHE A 176 -6.45 13.86 0.71
N LYS A 177 -7.71 13.76 1.17
CA LYS A 177 -8.51 12.55 1.02
C LYS A 177 -8.76 12.18 -0.44
N ALA A 178 -9.00 13.16 -1.31
CA ALA A 178 -9.12 12.92 -2.75
C ALA A 178 -7.79 12.43 -3.35
N PHE A 179 -6.67 13.01 -2.93
CA PHE A 179 -5.33 12.56 -3.32
C PHE A 179 -5.06 11.11 -2.89
N GLN A 180 -5.39 10.75 -1.65
CA GLN A 180 -5.32 9.36 -1.15
C GLN A 180 -6.20 8.41 -1.96
N GLN A 181 -7.40 8.83 -2.35
CA GLN A 181 -8.29 8.02 -3.20
C GLN A 181 -7.68 7.78 -4.58
N ALA A 182 -7.11 8.82 -5.20
CA ALA A 182 -6.45 8.68 -6.50
C ALA A 182 -5.22 7.76 -6.43
N LEU A 183 -4.46 7.79 -5.34
CA LEU A 183 -3.38 6.81 -5.09
C LEU A 183 -3.93 5.40 -4.94
N ALA A 184 -5.00 5.21 -4.16
CA ALA A 184 -5.59 3.90 -3.93
C ALA A 184 -6.19 3.27 -5.21
N SER A 185 -6.73 4.10 -6.11
CA SER A 185 -7.24 3.67 -7.42
C SER A 185 -6.19 3.69 -8.54
N ALA A 186 -4.93 4.05 -8.24
CA ALA A 186 -3.86 4.25 -9.20
C ALA A 186 -4.23 5.18 -10.37
N ASP A 187 -4.97 6.26 -10.10
CA ASP A 187 -5.37 7.25 -11.11
C ASP A 187 -4.22 8.22 -11.43
N ALA A 188 -3.31 7.76 -12.29
CA ALA A 188 -2.14 8.54 -12.70
C ALA A 188 -2.50 9.87 -13.36
N ALA A 189 -3.60 9.93 -14.12
CA ALA A 189 -4.02 11.15 -14.80
C ALA A 189 -4.47 12.22 -13.79
N TRP A 190 -5.28 11.83 -12.81
CA TRP A 190 -5.70 12.71 -11.74
C TRP A 190 -4.50 13.19 -10.91
N LEU A 191 -3.62 12.27 -10.51
CA LEU A 191 -2.43 12.59 -9.72
C LEU A 191 -1.50 13.56 -10.43
N LYS A 192 -1.26 13.36 -11.73
CA LYS A 192 -0.48 14.29 -12.55
C LYS A 192 -1.06 15.70 -12.54
N HIS A 193 -2.38 15.84 -12.57
CA HIS A 193 -3.05 17.14 -12.49
C HIS A 193 -3.00 17.78 -11.10
N HIS A 194 -2.66 17.03 -10.06
CA HIS A 194 -2.57 17.50 -8.67
C HIS A 194 -1.14 17.53 -8.12
N ILE A 195 -0.14 17.49 -9.01
CA ILE A 195 1.27 17.71 -8.70
C ILE A 195 1.71 19.00 -9.39
N VAL A 196 2.38 19.87 -8.63
CA VAL A 196 3.05 21.04 -9.21
C VAL A 196 4.37 20.56 -9.79
N PHE A 197 4.52 20.69 -11.11
CA PHE A 197 5.74 20.33 -11.81
C PHE A 197 6.61 21.56 -12.13
N PRO A 198 7.94 21.40 -12.17
CA PRO A 198 8.68 20.22 -11.72
C PRO A 198 8.57 20.03 -10.19
N LEU A 199 8.52 18.77 -9.74
CA LEU A 199 8.57 18.44 -8.31
C LEU A 199 10.04 18.31 -7.91
N PRO A 200 10.58 19.25 -7.10
CA PRO A 200 12.02 19.42 -6.96
C PRO A 200 12.68 18.33 -6.10
N GLY A 201 13.93 18.01 -6.41
CA GLY A 201 14.90 17.43 -5.46
C GLY A 201 14.57 16.06 -4.85
N ILE A 202 13.79 15.22 -5.55
CA ILE A 202 13.30 13.94 -4.98
C ILE A 202 13.39 12.77 -5.96
N SER A 203 14.00 12.94 -7.13
CA SER A 203 14.09 11.87 -8.13
C SER A 203 14.91 10.68 -7.62
N ASP A 204 15.96 10.93 -6.84
CA ASP A 204 16.85 9.93 -6.26
C ASP A 204 16.12 9.00 -5.27
N VAL A 205 15.10 9.51 -4.59
CA VAL A 205 14.24 8.73 -3.69
C VAL A 205 13.10 8.06 -4.45
N LEU A 206 12.31 8.83 -5.19
CA LEU A 206 11.07 8.34 -5.80
C LEU A 206 11.31 7.51 -7.07
N LEU A 207 12.43 7.74 -7.77
CA LEU A 207 12.86 6.98 -8.94
C LEU A 207 14.07 6.09 -8.64
N ALA A 208 14.39 5.85 -7.36
CA ALA A 208 15.50 5.01 -6.93
C ALA A 208 15.54 3.66 -7.66
N GLY A 209 16.70 3.34 -8.24
CA GLY A 209 16.91 2.11 -9.00
C GLY A 209 16.26 2.13 -10.39
N THR A 210 16.09 3.32 -10.98
CA THR A 210 15.78 3.51 -12.40
C THR A 210 16.91 4.31 -13.06
N GLU A 211 16.94 4.33 -14.38
CA GLU A 211 17.90 5.12 -15.16
C GLU A 211 17.75 6.63 -14.97
N ASP A 212 16.63 7.10 -14.43
CA ASP A 212 16.34 8.53 -14.25
C ASP A 212 16.48 8.97 -12.77
N GLU A 213 17.06 8.15 -11.90
CA GLU A 213 17.22 8.46 -10.46
C GLU A 213 18.03 9.76 -10.24
N ALA A 214 19.02 10.03 -11.09
CA ALA A 214 19.88 11.20 -11.00
C ALA A 214 19.33 12.46 -11.71
N SER A 215 18.05 12.48 -12.07
CA SER A 215 17.44 13.60 -12.81
C SER A 215 17.25 14.89 -12.00
N GLY A 216 17.37 14.81 -10.66
CA GLY A 216 17.13 15.89 -9.71
C GLY A 216 15.63 16.10 -9.45
N ASP A 217 14.93 16.60 -10.46
CA ASP A 217 13.52 16.96 -10.37
C ASP A 217 12.63 16.00 -11.15
N ILE A 218 11.43 15.73 -10.64
CA ILE A 218 10.41 14.99 -11.39
C ILE A 218 9.67 15.96 -12.30
N SER A 219 9.86 15.81 -13.61
CA SER A 219 9.11 16.54 -14.64
C SER A 219 7.78 15.84 -14.98
N PRO A 220 6.85 16.50 -15.70
CA PRO A 220 5.63 15.83 -16.15
C PRO A 220 5.89 14.60 -17.03
N ALA A 221 6.97 14.64 -17.84
CA ALA A 221 7.36 13.53 -18.70
C ALA A 221 7.95 12.35 -17.92
N LEU A 222 8.75 12.64 -16.88
CA LEU A 222 9.24 11.61 -15.96
C LEU A 222 8.09 10.99 -15.15
N PHE A 223 7.11 11.80 -14.74
CA PHE A 223 5.90 11.28 -14.12
C PHE A 223 5.14 10.33 -15.06
N ASP A 224 4.92 10.69 -16.32
CA ASP A 224 4.24 9.80 -17.28
C ASP A 224 4.98 8.48 -17.45
N LYS A 225 6.31 8.55 -17.59
CA LYS A 225 7.18 7.39 -17.77
C LYS A 225 7.15 6.44 -16.57
N HIS A 226 7.16 6.98 -15.35
CA HIS A 226 7.33 6.22 -14.10
C HIS A 226 6.09 6.21 -13.19
N SER A 227 4.92 6.57 -13.72
CA SER A 227 3.69 6.78 -12.93
C SER A 227 3.36 5.63 -11.98
N ALA A 228 3.45 4.38 -12.44
CA ALA A 228 3.21 3.21 -11.60
C ALA A 228 4.16 3.10 -10.39
N LEU A 229 5.45 3.40 -10.59
CA LEU A 229 6.45 3.40 -9.53
C LEU A 229 6.20 4.56 -8.55
N LEU A 230 5.97 5.77 -9.06
CA LEU A 230 5.70 6.94 -8.22
C LEU A 230 4.47 6.74 -7.35
N ILE A 231 3.40 6.17 -7.92
CA ILE A 231 2.18 5.82 -7.18
C ILE A 231 2.50 4.79 -6.09
N SER A 232 3.31 3.77 -6.37
CA SER A 232 3.66 2.76 -5.37
C SER A 232 4.47 3.35 -4.23
N ARG A 233 5.43 4.24 -4.51
CA ARG A 233 6.24 4.94 -3.50
C ARG A 233 5.42 5.88 -2.61
N LEU A 234 4.36 6.47 -3.14
CA LEU A 234 3.47 7.36 -2.40
C LEU A 234 2.30 6.63 -1.74
N LYS A 235 2.13 5.32 -1.97
CA LYS A 235 0.95 4.57 -1.55
C LYS A 235 0.71 4.59 -0.03
N ASN A 236 1.77 4.67 0.78
CA ASN A 236 1.64 4.73 2.24
C ASN A 236 0.93 6.01 2.73
N LEU A 237 0.78 7.04 1.89
CA LEU A 237 -0.11 8.16 2.18
C LEU A 237 -1.54 7.71 2.46
N THR A 238 -2.00 6.61 1.87
CA THR A 238 -3.35 6.07 2.06
C THR A 238 -3.60 5.51 3.47
N LEU A 239 -2.54 5.27 4.26
CA LEU A 239 -2.64 4.77 5.63
C LEU A 239 -2.89 5.87 6.65
N LEU A 240 -2.61 7.13 6.29
CA LEU A 240 -2.87 8.29 7.15
C LEU A 240 -4.38 8.50 7.31
N ARG A 241 -4.85 8.45 8.55
CA ARG A 241 -6.29 8.54 8.86
C ARG A 241 -6.73 9.98 8.84
N VAL A 242 -7.63 10.35 7.94
CA VAL A 242 -8.20 11.71 7.89
C VAL A 242 -9.53 11.74 8.67
N ASP A 243 -9.56 12.43 9.81
CA ASP A 243 -10.78 12.76 10.53
C ASP A 243 -11.21 14.19 10.20
N ALA A 244 -12.05 14.31 9.18
CA ALA A 244 -12.57 15.60 8.72
C ALA A 244 -13.49 16.29 9.75
N ALA A 245 -14.09 15.55 10.68
CA ALA A 245 -14.97 16.11 11.71
C ALA A 245 -14.14 16.74 12.84
N LYS A 246 -13.04 16.10 13.23
CA LYS A 246 -12.10 16.63 14.23
C LYS A 246 -11.06 17.58 13.65
N ARG A 247 -10.97 17.66 12.30
CA ARG A 247 -9.94 18.39 11.57
C ARG A 247 -8.53 17.86 11.89
N GLU A 248 -8.44 16.56 12.11
CA GLU A 248 -7.20 15.88 12.48
C GLU A 248 -6.81 14.93 11.36
N ILE A 249 -5.50 14.74 11.20
CA ILE A 249 -4.96 13.61 10.48
C ILE A 249 -4.17 12.80 11.50
N GLY A 250 -4.58 11.56 11.70
CA GLY A 250 -3.88 10.61 12.53
C GLY A 250 -2.60 10.12 11.86
N GLU A 251 -1.60 9.84 12.68
CA GLU A 251 -0.43 9.09 12.27
C GLU A 251 -0.80 7.64 11.93
N PHE A 252 0.05 7.00 11.14
CA PHE A 252 0.11 5.55 11.06
C PHE A 252 1.48 5.09 11.51
N ARG A 253 1.50 3.89 12.11
CA ARG A 253 2.71 3.17 12.45
C ARG A 253 2.50 1.71 12.11
N LEU A 254 3.32 1.16 11.21
CA LEU A 254 3.36 -0.26 10.94
C LEU A 254 4.53 -0.83 11.71
N ASN A 255 4.22 -1.67 12.70
CA ASN A 255 5.24 -2.29 13.53
C ASN A 255 6.04 -3.29 12.69
N ALA A 256 7.36 -3.11 12.62
CA ALA A 256 8.23 -4.00 11.86
C ALA A 256 8.43 -5.38 12.54
N LEU A 257 8.16 -5.48 13.85
CA LEU A 257 8.12 -6.75 14.54
C LEU A 257 6.79 -7.46 14.33
N THR A 258 6.84 -8.77 14.13
CA THR A 258 5.64 -9.61 14.16
C THR A 258 5.05 -9.65 15.57
N PRO A 259 3.75 -9.98 15.73
CA PRO A 259 3.15 -10.07 17.07
C PRO A 259 3.87 -11.03 18.02
N GLN A 260 4.45 -12.11 17.49
CA GLN A 260 5.25 -13.05 18.29
C GLN A 260 6.55 -12.42 18.75
N ALA A 261 7.23 -11.68 17.88
CA ALA A 261 8.42 -10.94 18.23
C ALA A 261 8.10 -9.83 19.25
N GLN A 262 7.00 -9.10 19.09
CA GLN A 262 6.53 -8.09 20.06
C GLN A 262 6.26 -8.64 21.46
N ALA A 263 5.89 -9.93 21.58
CA ALA A 263 5.68 -10.57 22.88
C ALA A 263 6.99 -10.97 23.59
N ARG A 264 8.14 -10.87 22.92
CA ARG A 264 9.45 -11.20 23.50
C ARG A 264 9.91 -10.06 24.42
N LYS A 265 10.69 -10.44 25.43
CA LYS A 265 11.40 -9.47 26.26
C LYS A 265 12.77 -9.18 25.64
N TYR A 266 12.93 -7.96 25.16
CA TYR A 266 14.19 -7.46 24.62
C TYR A 266 15.01 -6.72 25.68
N PHE A 267 16.32 -6.67 25.44
CA PHE A 267 17.30 -5.95 26.24
C PHE A 267 18.23 -5.18 25.30
N PRO A 268 18.68 -3.97 25.68
CA PRO A 268 19.68 -3.25 24.91
C PRO A 268 21.01 -4.03 24.90
N ALA A 269 21.67 -4.08 23.75
CA ALA A 269 23.01 -4.65 23.61
C ALA A 269 24.10 -3.61 23.91
N GLU A 270 25.37 -3.98 23.70
CA GLU A 270 26.51 -3.08 23.90
C GLU A 270 26.68 -2.05 22.77
N GLU A 271 26.26 -2.39 21.54
CA GLU A 271 26.27 -1.48 20.39
C GLU A 271 24.94 -0.73 20.27
N ASP A 272 25.03 0.57 19.97
CA ASP A 272 23.86 1.42 19.78
C ASP A 272 22.96 0.91 18.64
N GLY A 273 21.65 0.89 18.89
CA GLY A 273 20.68 0.33 17.96
C GLY A 273 20.64 -1.19 17.92
N GLN A 274 21.47 -1.91 18.69
CA GLN A 274 21.34 -3.37 18.82
C GLN A 274 20.57 -3.77 20.08
N PHE A 275 19.82 -4.85 19.93
CA PHE A 275 19.04 -5.45 21.01
C PHE A 275 19.29 -6.95 21.04
N TYR A 276 18.90 -7.60 22.13
CA TYR A 276 18.88 -9.06 22.18
C TYR A 276 17.70 -9.58 22.98
N TYR A 277 17.34 -10.82 22.72
CA TYR A 277 16.39 -11.58 23.52
C TYR A 277 16.95 -12.98 23.80
N TYR A 278 16.38 -13.67 24.78
CA TYR A 278 16.73 -15.05 25.10
C TYR A 278 15.73 -16.03 24.49
N GLN A 279 16.23 -17.03 23.79
CA GLN A 279 15.47 -18.21 23.38
C GLN A 279 16.01 -19.42 24.15
N GLY A 280 15.37 -19.75 25.27
CA GLY A 280 15.93 -20.69 26.24
C GLY A 280 17.24 -20.15 26.84
N ALA A 281 18.34 -20.90 26.72
CA ALA A 281 19.66 -20.49 27.18
C ALA A 281 20.44 -19.67 26.15
N GLN A 282 19.95 -19.55 24.91
CA GLN A 282 20.66 -18.89 23.82
C GLN A 282 20.33 -17.39 23.79
N LYS A 283 21.37 -16.55 23.71
CA LYS A 283 21.26 -15.11 23.44
C LYS A 283 21.19 -14.89 21.92
N ILE A 284 20.14 -14.24 21.45
CA ILE A 284 19.95 -13.88 20.04
C ILE A 284 19.99 -12.36 19.91
N THR A 285 20.96 -11.84 19.16
CA THR A 285 21.09 -10.41 18.84
C THR A 285 20.23 -10.05 17.64
N VAL A 286 19.62 -8.87 17.66
CA VAL A 286 18.88 -8.25 16.56
C VAL A 286 19.36 -6.81 16.39
N GLU A 287 19.48 -6.37 15.14
CA GLU A 287 19.78 -4.98 14.81
C GLU A 287 18.52 -4.12 14.86
N GLY A 288 18.71 -2.80 14.88
CA GLY A 288 17.68 -1.79 15.10
C GLY A 288 16.46 -2.04 14.23
N VAL A 289 15.31 -2.19 14.87
CA VAL A 289 14.05 -2.45 14.18
C VAL A 289 13.33 -1.13 13.97
N CYS A 290 13.05 -0.81 12.70
CA CYS A 290 12.48 0.46 12.29
C CYS A 290 11.04 0.25 11.83
N ASP A 291 10.08 0.90 12.49
CA ASP A 291 8.69 0.92 12.07
C ASP A 291 8.51 1.83 10.86
N GLU A 292 7.66 1.44 9.93
CA GLU A 292 7.16 2.42 8.96
C GLU A 292 6.25 3.39 9.69
N HIS A 293 6.49 4.68 9.49
CA HIS A 293 5.82 5.72 10.22
C HIS A 293 5.46 6.87 9.29
N GLY A 294 4.22 7.31 9.38
CA GLY A 294 3.78 8.51 8.71
C GLY A 294 2.94 9.36 9.64
N PHE A 295 3.16 10.67 9.58
CA PHE A 295 2.37 11.64 10.32
C PHE A 295 2.24 12.91 9.51
N THR A 296 1.34 13.78 9.93
CA THR A 296 1.15 15.05 9.26
C THR A 296 1.01 16.16 10.28
N HIS A 297 1.27 17.38 9.86
CA HIS A 297 0.92 18.57 10.60
C HIS A 297 0.58 19.70 9.62
N PHE A 298 -0.17 20.67 10.12
CA PHE A 298 -0.37 21.92 9.40
C PHE A 298 0.77 22.87 9.75
N ALA A 299 1.38 23.48 8.73
CA ALA A 299 2.37 24.52 8.87
C ALA A 299 1.97 25.68 7.96
N ASP A 300 1.66 26.84 8.54
CA ASP A 300 1.15 28.02 7.84
C ASP A 300 -0.03 27.68 6.89
N ASP A 301 0.21 27.76 5.58
CA ASP A 301 -0.75 27.49 4.49
C ASP A 301 -0.51 26.14 3.80
N GLU A 302 0.20 25.22 4.45
CA GLU A 302 0.54 23.91 3.92
C GLU A 302 0.11 22.76 4.84
N LEU A 303 -0.24 21.64 4.20
CA LEU A 303 -0.29 20.34 4.84
C LEU A 303 1.05 19.64 4.60
N VAL A 304 1.81 19.44 5.67
CA VAL A 304 3.11 18.80 5.64
C VAL A 304 2.95 17.36 6.10
N VAL A 305 3.43 16.43 5.27
CA VAL A 305 3.32 14.99 5.50
C VAL A 305 4.71 14.39 5.56
N PHE A 306 5.02 13.70 6.65
CA PHE A 306 6.20 12.84 6.72
C PHE A 306 5.82 11.41 6.39
N LEU A 307 6.64 10.75 5.58
CA LEU A 307 6.60 9.31 5.34
C LEU A 307 8.00 8.74 5.46
N GLY A 308 8.20 7.76 6.31
CA GLY A 308 9.53 7.17 6.48
C GLY A 308 9.53 6.07 7.52
N THR A 309 10.65 5.94 8.19
CA THR A 309 10.86 5.02 9.29
C THR A 309 11.13 5.77 10.59
N ARG A 310 10.82 5.12 11.71
CA ARG A 310 11.22 5.57 13.05
C ARG A 310 11.54 4.36 13.93
N ALA A 311 12.31 4.60 14.99
CA ALA A 311 12.61 3.56 15.97
C ALA A 311 11.33 2.87 16.49
N ASN A 312 11.37 1.53 16.55
CA ASN A 312 10.28 0.71 17.03
C ASN A 312 10.03 0.97 18.53
N GLN A 313 8.78 1.29 18.88
CA GLN A 313 8.39 1.67 20.25
C GLN A 313 8.29 0.49 21.23
N THR A 314 8.31 -0.74 20.74
CA THR A 314 8.25 -1.95 21.60
C THR A 314 9.64 -2.41 22.07
N LEU A 315 10.72 -1.90 21.44
CA LEU A 315 12.09 -2.18 21.86
C LEU A 315 12.56 -1.16 22.91
N PRO A 316 13.39 -1.57 23.89
CA PRO A 316 13.86 -0.69 24.95
C PRO A 316 14.99 0.23 24.46
N GLY A 317 14.66 1.44 24.03
CA GLY A 317 15.62 2.46 23.60
C GLY A 317 15.20 3.15 22.31
N VAL A 318 16.06 4.02 21.80
CA VAL A 318 15.92 4.62 20.47
C VAL A 318 17.06 4.13 19.59
N SER A 319 16.78 3.96 18.31
CA SER A 319 17.76 3.55 17.31
C SER A 319 17.85 4.67 16.29
N GLU A 320 18.88 5.52 16.36
CA GLU A 320 19.05 6.68 15.48
C GLU A 320 19.19 6.26 14.00
N VAL A 321 19.64 5.03 13.73
CA VAL A 321 19.69 4.46 12.36
C VAL A 321 18.32 4.30 11.70
N CYS A 322 17.22 4.43 12.45
CA CYS A 322 15.87 4.27 11.94
C CYS A 322 15.23 5.57 11.44
N ASP A 323 15.85 6.72 11.69
CA ASP A 323 15.27 8.00 11.28
C ASP A 323 15.67 8.30 9.83
N GLY A 324 14.71 8.10 8.92
CA GLY A 324 14.88 8.35 7.50
C GLY A 324 13.53 8.36 6.79
N GLY A 325 13.39 9.15 5.74
CA GLY A 325 12.11 9.30 5.05
C GLY A 325 12.06 10.48 4.09
N MET A 326 10.84 10.91 3.79
CA MET A 326 10.55 12.06 2.96
C MET A 326 9.48 12.95 3.60
N ILE A 327 9.63 14.25 3.41
CA ILE A 327 8.62 15.25 3.69
C ILE A 327 7.96 15.63 2.38
N LEU A 328 6.63 15.55 2.34
CA LEU A 328 5.80 15.99 1.23
C LEU A 328 5.02 17.22 1.68
N ARG A 329 5.02 18.27 0.86
CA ARG A 329 4.30 19.52 1.14
C ARG A 329 3.15 19.69 0.17
N PHE A 330 1.97 19.88 0.72
CA PHE A 330 0.76 20.13 -0.03
C PHE A 330 0.26 21.55 0.22
N SER A 331 -0.04 22.27 -0.84
CA SER A 331 -0.57 23.64 -0.77
C SER A 331 -1.86 23.75 -1.58
N MET A 332 -2.75 24.66 -1.15
CA MET A 332 -3.96 24.97 -1.93
C MET A 332 -3.60 25.90 -3.09
N ARG A 333 -3.93 25.51 -4.33
CA ARG A 333 -3.81 26.34 -5.53
C ARG A 333 -5.07 26.29 -6.35
N GLN A 334 -5.63 27.46 -6.68
CA GLN A 334 -6.86 27.58 -7.47
C GLN A 334 -8.03 26.73 -6.92
N GLY A 335 -8.10 26.55 -5.60
CA GLY A 335 -9.15 25.77 -4.94
C GLY A 335 -8.92 24.25 -4.87
N ALA A 336 -7.80 23.74 -5.39
CA ALA A 336 -7.40 22.34 -5.29
C ALA A 336 -6.16 22.17 -4.40
N LEU A 337 -6.06 21.04 -3.70
CA LEU A 337 -4.84 20.68 -2.97
C LEU A 337 -3.84 20.09 -3.96
N MET A 338 -2.62 20.62 -3.97
CA MET A 338 -1.56 20.21 -4.88
C MET A 338 -0.34 19.74 -4.09
N LEU A 339 0.28 18.63 -4.51
CA LEU A 339 1.63 18.27 -4.05
C LEU A 339 2.62 19.27 -4.66
N SER A 340 3.21 20.12 -3.84
CA SER A 340 4.03 21.25 -4.28
C SER A 340 5.51 21.13 -3.93
N GLY A 341 5.87 20.19 -3.06
CA GLY A 341 7.26 19.93 -2.72
C GLY A 341 7.45 18.56 -2.12
N ALA A 342 8.65 18.02 -2.26
CA ALA A 342 9.07 16.78 -1.65
C ALA A 342 10.56 16.90 -1.32
N ASP A 343 10.95 16.58 -0.09
CA ASP A 343 12.35 16.56 0.32
C ASP A 343 12.67 15.24 1.01
N TYR A 344 13.88 14.74 0.83
CA TYR A 344 14.42 13.66 1.67
C TYR A 344 14.80 14.20 3.05
N VAL A 345 14.58 13.38 4.08
CA VAL A 345 15.02 13.65 5.45
C VAL A 345 15.59 12.38 6.05
N GLY A 346 16.88 12.39 6.35
CA GLY A 346 17.63 11.26 6.93
C GLY A 346 19.12 11.54 6.89
#